data_AF-A0A844MYU4-F1
#
_entry.id   AF-A0A844MYU4-F1
#
_cell.length_a   1.000
_cell.length_b   1.000
_cell.length_c   1.000
_cell.angle_alpha   90.00
_cell.angle_beta   90.00
_cell.angle_gamma   90.00
#
_symmetry.space_group_name_H-M   'P 1'
#
loop_
_entity.id
_entity.type
_entity.pdbx_description
1 polymer ?
#
loop_
_entity_poly.entity_id
_entity_poly.type
_entity_poly.pdbx_seq_one_letter_code
_entity_poly.pdbx_strand_id
1 'polypeptide(L)'
;MKLSQKLVIAAGVTLGCAATQVARADAAVINFEVNINSGALAGQTASGTFSYDDSSLTGVGDEFAQVQSLSFNFLGKTYSEKNDVDSPAFPVVSFFNGQLEGLNYYVELSPVGEFFFSDIVEESFLDEFRGGDKFTYTNAGGGSGLISYQSARSVPEPLTLSGTIFASGLALLMKKKEAAKKAKASSAVS
;
A
#
# COMPACT_ATOMS: atom_id res chain seq x y z
N MET A 1 27.88 6.61 69.34
CA MET A 1 27.98 5.69 68.18
C MET A 1 26.68 5.79 67.39
N LYS A 2 26.79 5.81 66.05
CA LYS A 2 25.77 6.29 65.10
C LYS A 2 24.60 5.30 64.91
N LEU A 3 23.40 5.87 64.75
CA LEU A 3 22.16 5.24 64.33
C LEU A 3 22.18 5.00 62.81
N SER A 4 21.73 3.84 62.32
CA SER A 4 21.40 3.67 60.91
C SER A 4 20.28 2.66 60.68
N GLN A 5 19.08 3.20 60.43
CA GLN A 5 17.96 2.53 59.76
C GLN A 5 18.39 2.03 58.38
N LYS A 6 18.06 0.78 58.04
CA LYS A 6 18.05 0.30 56.66
C LYS A 6 16.60 0.23 56.19
N LEU A 7 16.21 1.22 55.39
CA LEU A 7 15.00 1.19 54.56
C LEU A 7 15.28 0.27 53.37
N VAL A 8 14.53 -0.83 53.25
CA VAL A 8 14.56 -1.69 52.06
C VAL A 8 13.55 -1.11 51.06
N ILE A 9 14.05 -0.65 49.91
CA ILE A 9 13.26 -0.34 48.72
C ILE A 9 13.72 -1.30 47.62
N ALA A 10 12.81 -2.07 47.04
CA ALA A 10 12.96 -2.68 45.71
C ALA A 10 11.55 -2.99 45.19
N ALA A 11 10.99 -2.09 44.38
CA ALA A 11 11.01 -2.11 42.91
C ALA A 11 9.83 -2.94 42.36
N GLY A 12 8.69 -2.26 42.18
CA GLY A 12 7.55 -2.81 41.45
C GLY A 12 7.89 -2.91 39.96
N VAL A 13 7.86 -4.13 39.43
CA VAL A 13 7.93 -4.37 37.98
C VAL A 13 6.54 -4.05 37.41
N THR A 14 6.39 -2.87 36.82
CA THR A 14 5.23 -2.58 35.97
C THR A 14 5.42 -3.28 34.62
N LEU A 15 4.69 -4.38 34.39
CA LEU A 15 4.50 -4.92 33.05
C LEU A 15 3.72 -3.88 32.23
N GLY A 16 4.42 -3.11 31.39
CA GLY A 16 3.78 -2.35 30.33
C GLY A 16 3.42 -3.30 29.20
N CYS A 17 2.14 -3.66 29.06
CA CYS A 17 1.66 -4.25 27.83
C CYS A 17 1.86 -3.23 26.71
N ALA A 18 2.88 -3.44 25.87
CA ALA A 18 2.92 -2.81 24.57
C ALA A 18 1.77 -3.40 23.77
N ALA A 19 0.66 -2.67 23.68
CA ALA A 19 -0.36 -2.96 22.69
C ALA A 19 0.28 -2.71 21.33
N THR A 20 0.73 -3.76 20.66
CA THR A 20 0.99 -3.70 19.23
C THR A 20 -0.36 -3.42 18.58
N GLN A 21 -0.60 -2.18 18.17
CA GLN A 21 -1.66 -1.92 17.21
C GLN A 21 -1.28 -2.70 15.97
N VAL A 22 -1.97 -3.81 15.75
CA VAL A 22 -1.96 -4.53 14.48
C VAL A 22 -2.41 -3.49 13.47
N ALA A 23 -1.51 -3.06 12.57
CA ALA A 23 -1.90 -2.26 11.43
C ALA A 23 -3.02 -3.04 10.75
N ARG A 24 -4.20 -2.43 10.61
CA ARG A 24 -5.24 -3.05 9.79
C ARG A 24 -4.66 -3.09 8.38
N ALA A 25 -4.62 -4.28 7.78
CA ALA A 25 -4.44 -4.42 6.34
C ALA A 25 -5.61 -3.65 5.71
N ASP A 26 -5.37 -2.38 5.38
CA ASP A 26 -6.34 -1.54 4.70
C ASP A 26 -6.11 -1.79 3.22
N ALA A 27 -7.14 -2.22 2.50
CA ALA A 27 -6.98 -2.53 1.09
C ALA A 27 -6.53 -1.26 0.35
N ALA A 28 -5.39 -1.33 -0.33
CA ALA A 28 -4.91 -0.23 -1.14
C ALA A 28 -5.84 -0.07 -2.35
N VAL A 29 -6.35 1.14 -2.58
CA VAL A 29 -7.30 1.44 -3.67
C VAL A 29 -6.60 2.22 -4.78
N ILE A 30 -6.76 1.76 -6.02
CA ILE A 30 -6.23 2.40 -7.22
C ILE A 30 -7.40 2.78 -8.12
N ASN A 31 -7.41 4.03 -8.57
CA ASN A 31 -8.25 4.46 -9.68
C ASN A 31 -7.44 4.38 -10.96
N PHE A 32 -8.08 4.04 -12.08
CA PHE A 32 -7.44 4.08 -13.37
C PHE A 32 -8.36 4.62 -14.45
N GLU A 33 -7.74 5.24 -15.45
CA GLU A 33 -8.41 5.74 -16.64
C GLU A 33 -7.74 5.14 -17.88
N VAL A 34 -8.54 4.66 -18.82
CA VAL A 34 -8.11 4.16 -20.12
C VAL A 34 -8.41 5.23 -21.16
N ASN A 35 -7.36 5.67 -21.84
CA ASN A 35 -7.43 6.60 -22.97
C ASN A 35 -7.27 5.82 -24.27
N ILE A 36 -8.37 5.61 -25.00
CA ILE A 36 -8.37 4.81 -26.24
C ILE A 36 -7.86 5.68 -27.38
N ASN A 37 -6.71 5.31 -27.94
CA ASN A 37 -6.00 6.11 -28.95
C ASN A 37 -6.00 5.47 -30.34
N SER A 38 -6.52 4.25 -30.48
CA SER A 38 -6.63 3.56 -31.77
C SER A 38 -7.93 2.75 -31.88
N GLY A 39 -8.26 2.36 -33.11
CA GLY A 39 -9.42 1.53 -33.40
C GLY A 39 -10.75 2.28 -33.48
N ALA A 40 -11.84 1.53 -33.46
CA ALA A 40 -13.19 2.08 -33.66
C ALA A 40 -13.68 2.99 -32.52
N LEU A 41 -13.09 2.85 -31.32
CA LEU A 41 -13.41 3.67 -30.14
C LEU A 41 -12.35 4.75 -29.88
N ALA A 42 -11.48 5.06 -30.85
CA ALA A 42 -10.45 6.09 -30.68
C ALA A 42 -11.05 7.44 -30.24
N GLY A 43 -10.42 8.07 -29.25
CA GLY A 43 -10.88 9.32 -28.62
C GLY A 43 -11.87 9.13 -27.48
N GLN A 44 -12.31 7.90 -27.20
CA GLN A 44 -13.13 7.60 -26.01
C GLN A 44 -12.26 7.29 -24.79
N THR A 45 -12.86 7.45 -23.61
CA THR A 45 -12.25 7.07 -22.34
C THR A 45 -13.12 6.04 -21.61
N ALA A 46 -12.46 5.20 -20.83
CA ALA A 46 -13.09 4.29 -19.88
C ALA A 46 -12.40 4.43 -18.52
N SER A 47 -13.05 4.05 -17.44
CA SER A 47 -12.46 4.18 -16.11
C SER A 47 -12.88 3.06 -15.18
N GLY A 48 -12.05 2.83 -14.18
CA GLY A 48 -12.31 1.85 -13.16
C GLY A 48 -11.55 2.10 -11.88
N THR A 49 -11.81 1.21 -10.93
CA THR A 49 -11.14 1.17 -9.64
C THR A 49 -10.88 -0.29 -9.28
N PHE A 50 -9.80 -0.54 -8.57
CA PHE A 50 -9.55 -1.83 -7.96
C PHE A 50 -8.89 -1.66 -6.59
N SER A 51 -8.92 -2.71 -5.79
CA SER A 51 -8.23 -2.77 -4.50
C SER A 51 -7.48 -4.08 -4.32
N TYR A 52 -6.40 -4.05 -3.54
CA TYR A 52 -5.56 -5.21 -3.25
C TYR A 52 -5.06 -5.19 -1.81
N ASP A 53 -4.64 -6.35 -1.29
CA ASP A 53 -3.92 -6.45 -0.02
C ASP A 53 -2.43 -6.16 -0.25
N ASP A 54 -1.89 -5.13 0.39
CA ASP A 54 -0.48 -4.75 0.28
C ASP A 54 0.39 -5.32 1.42
N SER A 55 -0.19 -6.06 2.37
CA SER A 55 0.52 -6.51 3.58
C SER A 55 1.68 -7.47 3.31
N SER A 56 1.69 -8.14 2.14
CA SER A 56 2.76 -9.02 1.71
C SER A 56 3.84 -8.35 0.85
N LEU A 57 3.63 -7.08 0.45
CA LEU A 57 4.59 -6.36 -0.40
C LEU A 57 5.78 -5.85 0.43
N THR A 58 6.97 -6.09 -0.10
CA THR A 58 8.26 -5.74 0.48
C THR A 58 8.91 -4.52 -0.18
N GLY A 59 8.47 -4.17 -1.39
CA GLY A 59 8.99 -3.07 -2.20
C GLY A 59 10.29 -3.39 -2.94
N VAL A 60 10.65 -4.67 -3.09
CA VAL A 60 11.93 -5.10 -3.68
C VAL A 60 11.70 -6.17 -4.75
N GLY A 61 12.27 -5.95 -5.94
CA GLY A 61 12.14 -6.88 -7.06
C GLY A 61 10.71 -6.93 -7.62
N ASP A 62 10.40 -8.04 -8.31
CA ASP A 62 9.07 -8.35 -8.82
C ASP A 62 8.13 -8.79 -7.70
N GLU A 63 6.97 -8.14 -7.61
CA GLU A 63 5.95 -8.48 -6.62
C GLU A 63 4.56 -8.45 -7.24
N PHE A 64 3.68 -9.33 -6.76
CA PHE A 64 2.31 -9.48 -7.25
C PHE A 64 1.36 -9.51 -6.07
N ALA A 65 0.25 -8.78 -6.18
CA ALA A 65 -0.84 -8.85 -5.21
C ALA A 65 -2.15 -9.22 -5.91
N GLN A 66 -2.93 -10.07 -5.25
CA GLN A 66 -4.26 -10.45 -5.75
C GLN A 66 -5.24 -9.28 -5.57
N VAL A 67 -6.04 -9.03 -6.58
CA VAL A 67 -7.10 -8.02 -6.51
C VAL A 67 -8.27 -8.54 -5.67
N GLN A 68 -8.67 -7.75 -4.67
CA GLN A 68 -9.79 -8.07 -3.78
C GLN A 68 -11.14 -7.62 -4.34
N SER A 69 -11.17 -6.48 -5.04
CA SER A 69 -12.35 -5.99 -5.74
C SER A 69 -11.94 -5.16 -6.95
N LEU A 70 -12.69 -5.30 -8.04
CA LEU A 70 -12.51 -4.53 -9.26
C LEU A 70 -13.85 -4.04 -9.79
N SER A 71 -13.88 -2.82 -10.32
CA SER A 71 -15.00 -2.26 -11.05
C SER A 71 -14.48 -1.47 -12.25
N PHE A 72 -14.66 -1.99 -13.45
CA PHE A 72 -14.27 -1.36 -14.71
C PHE A 72 -15.49 -1.13 -15.59
N ASN A 73 -15.74 0.11 -16.01
CA ASN A 73 -16.85 0.44 -16.90
C ASN A 73 -16.37 0.57 -18.34
N PHE A 74 -16.79 -0.37 -19.19
CA PHE A 74 -16.43 -0.39 -20.60
C PHE A 74 -17.63 -0.80 -21.46
N LEU A 75 -17.90 -0.05 -22.54
CA LEU A 75 -19.05 -0.28 -23.43
C LEU A 75 -20.41 -0.37 -22.71
N GLY A 76 -20.59 0.42 -21.65
CA GLY A 76 -21.84 0.45 -20.88
C GLY A 76 -22.06 -0.77 -19.97
N LYS A 77 -21.06 -1.64 -19.82
CA LYS A 77 -21.07 -2.76 -18.87
C LYS A 77 -20.00 -2.55 -17.80
N THR A 78 -20.35 -2.90 -16.56
CA THR A 78 -19.40 -2.97 -15.45
C THR A 78 -18.85 -4.38 -15.35
N TYR A 79 -17.52 -4.50 -15.38
CA TYR A 79 -16.79 -5.74 -15.20
C TYR A 79 -16.12 -5.74 -13.82
N SER A 80 -16.03 -6.93 -13.22
CA SER A 80 -15.50 -7.21 -11.90
C SER A 80 -14.38 -8.24 -11.96
N GLU A 81 -13.67 -8.44 -10.86
CA GLU A 81 -12.59 -9.44 -10.73
C GLU A 81 -13.04 -10.86 -11.14
N LYS A 82 -14.34 -11.15 -11.02
CA LYS A 82 -14.93 -12.44 -11.41
C LYS A 82 -15.13 -12.61 -12.91
N ASN A 83 -14.94 -11.55 -13.68
CA ASN A 83 -15.04 -11.60 -15.14
C ASN A 83 -13.71 -11.92 -15.81
N ASP A 84 -12.63 -12.01 -15.03
CA ASP A 84 -11.37 -12.51 -15.55
C ASP A 84 -11.51 -13.97 -16.00
N VAL A 85 -10.89 -14.33 -17.12
CA VAL A 85 -10.93 -15.70 -17.67
C VAL A 85 -10.30 -16.73 -16.73
N ASP A 86 -9.31 -16.32 -15.93
CA ASP A 86 -8.57 -17.16 -14.99
C ASP A 86 -8.99 -16.90 -13.52
N SER A 87 -10.20 -16.35 -13.32
CA SER A 87 -10.77 -16.16 -11.99
C SER A 87 -10.93 -17.51 -11.24
N PRO A 88 -10.57 -17.60 -9.94
CA PRO A 88 -10.23 -16.50 -9.03
C PRO A 88 -8.73 -16.21 -8.91
N ALA A 89 -7.85 -16.88 -9.66
CA ALA A 89 -6.41 -16.66 -9.55
C ALA A 89 -6.01 -15.25 -10.05
N PHE A 90 -6.74 -14.75 -11.04
CA PHE A 90 -6.64 -13.41 -11.59
C PHE A 90 -7.93 -12.61 -11.33
N PRO A 91 -7.89 -11.27 -11.42
CA PRO A 91 -6.76 -10.41 -11.81
C PRO A 91 -5.71 -10.20 -10.70
N VAL A 92 -4.49 -9.88 -11.13
CA VAL A 92 -3.35 -9.56 -10.24
C VAL A 92 -2.77 -8.19 -10.60
N VAL A 93 -2.29 -7.48 -9.59
CA VAL A 93 -1.55 -6.22 -9.78
C VAL A 93 -0.05 -6.49 -9.60
N SER A 94 0.76 -5.91 -10.49
CA SER A 94 2.21 -6.13 -10.55
C SER A 94 2.98 -4.90 -10.07
N PHE A 95 4.07 -5.14 -9.36
CA PHE A 95 4.99 -4.12 -8.88
C PHE A 95 6.44 -4.49 -9.21
N PHE A 96 7.27 -3.48 -9.43
CA PHE A 96 8.72 -3.63 -9.53
C PHE A 96 9.42 -2.62 -8.63
N ASN A 97 10.20 -3.09 -7.66
CA ASN A 97 10.88 -2.25 -6.67
C ASN A 97 9.93 -1.24 -5.98
N GLY A 98 8.73 -1.70 -5.63
CA GLY A 98 7.69 -0.90 -4.99
C GLY A 98 6.96 0.09 -5.90
N GLN A 99 7.26 0.11 -7.21
CA GLN A 99 6.52 0.89 -8.19
C GLN A 99 5.42 0.03 -8.82
N LEU A 100 4.23 0.61 -8.98
CA LEU A 100 3.12 -0.04 -9.68
C LEU A 100 3.45 -0.14 -11.18
N GLU A 101 3.49 -1.36 -11.70
CA GLU A 101 3.70 -1.63 -13.13
C GLU A 101 2.35 -1.66 -13.85
N GLY A 102 1.35 -2.32 -13.27
CA GLY A 102 -0.02 -2.31 -13.80
C GLY A 102 -0.88 -3.47 -13.32
N LEU A 103 -2.09 -3.53 -13.86
CA LEU A 103 -3.06 -4.58 -13.62
C LEU A 103 -3.02 -5.61 -14.77
N ASN A 104 -2.95 -6.89 -14.43
CA ASN A 104 -3.19 -7.98 -15.36
C ASN A 104 -4.65 -8.40 -15.24
N TYR A 105 -5.41 -8.19 -16.32
CA TYR A 105 -6.84 -8.44 -16.35
C TYR A 105 -7.28 -8.76 -17.78
N TYR A 106 -7.86 -9.94 -17.98
CA TYR A 106 -8.28 -10.44 -19.29
C TYR A 106 -9.73 -10.92 -19.23
N VAL A 107 -10.58 -10.33 -20.07
CA VAL A 107 -12.01 -10.64 -20.14
C VAL A 107 -12.42 -11.00 -21.56
N GLU A 108 -13.05 -12.16 -21.71
CA GLU A 108 -13.80 -12.52 -22.91
C GLU A 108 -15.16 -11.80 -22.95
N LEU A 109 -15.47 -11.19 -24.11
CA LEU A 109 -16.70 -10.48 -24.38
C LEU A 109 -17.67 -11.35 -25.18
N SER A 110 -18.88 -11.54 -24.65
CA SER A 110 -19.98 -12.21 -25.36
C SER A 110 -20.71 -11.23 -26.30
N PRO A 111 -21.06 -11.60 -27.55
CA PRO A 111 -20.90 -12.92 -28.17
C PRO A 111 -19.54 -13.15 -28.86
N VAL A 112 -18.75 -12.11 -29.16
CA VAL A 112 -17.42 -12.23 -29.76
C VAL A 112 -16.53 -11.07 -29.30
N GLY A 113 -15.30 -11.37 -28.91
CA GLY A 113 -14.23 -10.41 -28.67
C GLY A 113 -13.67 -10.54 -27.26
N GLU A 114 -12.73 -9.66 -26.95
CA GLU A 114 -12.09 -9.59 -25.65
C GLU A 114 -11.62 -8.18 -25.35
N PHE A 115 -11.25 -7.95 -24.10
CA PHE A 115 -10.28 -6.93 -23.76
C PHE A 115 -9.26 -7.48 -22.77
N PHE A 116 -8.04 -6.94 -22.81
CA PHE A 116 -7.02 -7.29 -21.85
C PHE A 116 -6.10 -6.09 -21.56
N PHE A 117 -5.49 -6.15 -20.38
CA PHE A 117 -4.51 -5.20 -19.87
C PHE A 117 -3.14 -5.89 -19.96
N SER A 118 -2.17 -5.32 -20.66
CA SER A 118 -0.84 -5.92 -20.83
C SER A 118 0.29 -4.91 -20.71
N ASP A 119 1.48 -5.41 -20.43
CA ASP A 119 2.74 -4.74 -20.75
C ASP A 119 3.10 -5.04 -22.23
N ILE A 120 3.92 -4.23 -22.88
CA ILE A 120 4.28 -4.35 -24.31
C ILE A 120 5.51 -5.24 -24.52
N VAL A 121 6.14 -5.75 -23.47
CA VAL A 121 7.43 -6.43 -23.60
C VAL A 121 7.27 -7.93 -23.34
N GLU A 122 6.99 -8.71 -24.38
CA GLU A 122 7.08 -10.18 -24.34
C GLU A 122 8.55 -10.61 -24.48
N GLU A 123 9.25 -10.81 -23.38
CA GLU A 123 10.61 -11.34 -23.35
C GLU A 123 10.75 -12.58 -22.43
N SER A 124 9.78 -12.86 -21.54
CA SER A 124 9.89 -13.85 -20.47
C SER A 124 8.55 -14.51 -20.05
N PHE A 125 8.62 -15.71 -19.44
CA PHE A 125 7.46 -16.42 -18.89
C PHE A 125 6.77 -15.68 -17.73
N LEU A 126 7.47 -14.77 -17.03
CA LEU A 126 6.85 -13.94 -15.99
C LEU A 126 6.00 -12.82 -16.58
N ASP A 127 6.15 -12.51 -17.87
CA ASP A 127 5.42 -11.41 -18.52
C ASP A 127 3.94 -11.75 -18.68
N GLU A 128 3.59 -13.04 -18.71
CA GLU A 128 2.19 -13.50 -18.70
C GLU A 128 1.46 -13.07 -17.43
N PHE A 129 2.18 -12.83 -16.33
CA PHE A 129 1.63 -12.36 -15.05
C PHE A 129 1.76 -10.84 -14.88
N ARG A 130 2.58 -10.16 -15.68
CA ARG A 130 2.83 -8.73 -15.54
C ARG A 130 1.70 -7.91 -16.14
N GLY A 131 1.02 -7.17 -15.27
CA GLY A 131 0.14 -6.09 -15.71
C GLY A 131 0.95 -4.96 -16.34
N GLY A 132 0.28 -4.10 -17.10
CA GLY A 132 0.95 -2.97 -17.73
C GLY A 132 0.03 -1.77 -17.97
N ASP A 133 0.51 -0.84 -18.78
CA ASP A 133 -0.17 0.41 -19.11
C ASP A 133 -0.89 0.37 -20.46
N LYS A 134 -0.96 -0.79 -21.13
CA LYS A 134 -1.69 -0.93 -22.40
C LYS A 134 -3.03 -1.62 -22.20
N PHE A 135 -4.05 -1.04 -22.80
CA PHE A 135 -5.37 -1.65 -22.96
C PHE A 135 -5.55 -2.06 -24.42
N THR A 136 -6.04 -3.27 -24.66
CA THR A 136 -6.42 -3.76 -26.00
C THR A 136 -7.82 -4.33 -25.96
N TYR A 137 -8.59 -4.14 -27.03
CA TYR A 137 -9.89 -4.76 -27.21
C TYR A 137 -10.06 -5.23 -28.65
N THR A 138 -10.84 -6.29 -28.86
CA THR A 138 -11.12 -6.83 -30.21
C THR A 138 -12.60 -6.69 -30.61
N ASN A 139 -13.49 -6.43 -29.65
CA ASN A 139 -14.89 -6.13 -29.94
C ASN A 139 -15.05 -4.76 -30.63
N ALA A 140 -16.21 -4.51 -31.24
CA ALA A 140 -16.59 -3.21 -31.81
C ALA A 140 -15.64 -2.66 -32.89
N GLY A 141 -14.84 -3.50 -33.56
CA GLY A 141 -13.86 -3.07 -34.58
C GLY A 141 -12.41 -3.04 -34.09
N GLY A 142 -12.19 -3.40 -32.82
CA GLY A 142 -10.88 -3.56 -32.20
C GLY A 142 -10.09 -2.26 -32.05
N GLY A 143 -9.10 -2.26 -31.16
CA GLY A 143 -8.23 -1.11 -30.92
C GLY A 143 -7.42 -1.23 -29.64
N SER A 144 -6.75 -0.14 -29.30
CA SER A 144 -5.90 -0.05 -28.12
C SER A 144 -5.96 1.32 -27.46
N GLY A 145 -5.48 1.38 -26.23
CA GLY A 145 -5.35 2.59 -25.44
C GLY A 145 -4.23 2.48 -24.42
N LEU A 146 -4.02 3.58 -23.69
CA LEU A 146 -3.10 3.65 -22.56
C LEU A 146 -3.88 3.77 -21.25
N ILE A 147 -3.36 3.17 -20.20
CA ILE A 147 -3.93 3.13 -18.87
C ILE A 147 -3.11 4.05 -17.97
N SER A 148 -3.79 4.99 -17.33
CA SER A 148 -3.22 5.89 -16.34
C SER A 148 -3.68 5.47 -14.96
N TYR A 149 -2.76 5.00 -14.12
CA TYR A 149 -3.03 4.63 -12.73
C TYR A 149 -2.86 5.83 -11.79
N GLN A 150 -3.80 5.98 -10.85
CA GLN A 150 -3.81 7.03 -9.84
C GLN A 150 -4.13 6.40 -8.49
N SER A 151 -3.14 6.33 -7.60
CA SER A 151 -3.36 5.83 -6.25
C SER A 151 -4.39 6.70 -5.54
N ALA A 152 -5.48 6.09 -5.06
CA ALA A 152 -6.47 6.75 -4.23
C ALA A 152 -5.94 6.82 -2.79
N ARG A 153 -4.83 7.54 -2.58
CA ARG A 153 -4.22 7.89 -1.29
C ARG A 153 -4.18 6.72 -0.29
N SER A 154 -3.04 6.02 -0.18
CA SER A 154 -2.80 5.16 0.99
C SER A 154 -2.98 6.01 2.26
N VAL A 155 -3.82 5.54 3.18
CA VAL A 155 -3.98 6.18 4.49
C VAL A 155 -2.61 6.18 5.14
N PRO A 156 -2.06 7.34 5.59
CA PRO A 156 -0.74 7.36 6.20
C PRO A 156 -0.71 6.41 7.39
N GLU A 157 0.18 5.42 7.34
CA GLU A 157 0.42 4.54 8.47
C GLU A 157 0.79 5.40 9.70
N PRO A 158 0.09 5.24 10.83
CA PRO A 158 0.37 6.01 12.03
C PRO A 158 1.61 5.46 12.74
N LEU A 159 2.80 5.53 12.12
CA LEU A 159 4.04 5.09 12.79
C LEU A 159 5.25 6.01 12.65
N THR A 160 5.33 6.90 11.66
CA THR A 160 6.49 7.82 11.57
C THR A 160 6.42 8.99 12.59
N LEU A 161 5.23 9.27 13.15
CA LEU A 161 5.05 10.38 14.11
C LEU A 161 5.30 10.01 15.58
N SER A 162 5.39 8.71 15.91
CA SER A 162 5.63 8.29 17.30
C SER A 162 7.09 8.38 17.74
N GLY A 163 8.06 8.36 16.81
CA GLY A 163 9.48 8.44 17.14
C GLY A 163 9.91 9.79 17.73
N THR A 164 9.31 10.89 17.29
CA THR A 164 9.68 12.25 17.72
C THR A 164 9.10 12.64 19.08
N ILE A 165 7.92 12.12 19.46
CA ILE A 165 7.30 12.46 20.75
C ILE A 165 8.04 11.77 21.91
N PHE A 166 8.44 10.50 21.75
CA PHE A 166 9.19 9.78 22.78
C PHE A 166 10.62 10.34 22.98
N ALA A 167 11.32 10.73 21.91
CA ALA A 167 12.64 11.35 22.02
C ALA A 167 12.59 12.72 22.73
N SER A 168 11.54 13.50 22.47
CA SER A 168 11.32 14.81 23.10
C SER A 168 11.04 14.70 24.60
N GLY A 169 10.24 13.71 25.00
CA GLY A 169 9.91 13.47 26.41
C GLY A 169 11.12 13.01 27.24
N LEU A 170 11.97 12.14 26.69
CA LEU A 170 13.16 11.65 27.38
C LEU A 170 14.22 12.75 27.57
N ALA A 171 14.42 13.60 26.56
CA ALA A 171 15.36 14.73 26.64
C ALA A 171 14.95 15.77 27.70
N LEU A 172 13.65 16.05 27.87
CA LEU A 172 13.15 16.96 28.90
C LEU A 172 13.32 16.41 30.33
N LEU A 173 13.12 15.09 30.49
CA LEU A 173 13.30 14.40 31.77
C LEU A 173 14.76 14.33 32.21
N MET A 174 15.70 14.20 31.27
CA MET A 174 17.14 14.24 31.57
C MET A 174 17.60 15.66 31.96
N LYS A 175 17.14 16.71 31.28
CA LYS A 175 17.45 18.11 31.66
C LYS A 175 16.93 18.49 33.05
N LYS A 176 15.74 18.02 33.45
CA LYS A 176 15.18 18.30 34.79
C LYS A 176 16.00 17.65 35.92
N LYS A 177 16.57 16.46 35.69
CA LYS A 177 17.41 15.78 36.69
C LYS A 177 18.76 16.47 36.91
N GLU A 178 19.35 17.05 35.88
CA GLU A 178 20.60 17.81 36.01
C GLU A 178 20.44 19.14 36.76
N ALA A 179 19.35 19.86 36.50
CA ALA A 179 19.03 21.11 37.20
C ALA A 179 18.82 20.88 38.71
N ALA A 180 18.13 19.79 39.09
CA ALA A 180 17.90 19.44 40.49
C ALA A 180 19.18 19.04 41.23
N LYS A 181 20.16 18.41 40.55
CA LYS A 181 21.48 18.10 41.12
C LYS A 181 22.31 19.37 41.35
N LYS A 182 22.29 20.34 40.43
CA LYS A 182 23.01 21.62 40.58
C LYS A 182 22.43 22.49 41.69
N ALA A 183 21.11 22.55 41.83
CA ALA A 183 20.45 23.31 42.91
C ALA A 183 20.79 22.77 44.31
N LYS A 184 20.92 21.45 44.45
CA LYS A 184 21.25 20.80 45.74
C LYS A 184 22.74 20.92 46.12
N ALA A 185 23.63 21.11 45.14
CA ALA A 185 25.05 21.37 45.39
C ALA A 185 25.34 22.81 45.82
N SER A 186 24.54 23.78 45.36
CA SER A 186 24.70 25.20 45.70
C SER A 186 24.21 25.58 47.11
N SER A 187 23.39 24.76 47.77
CA SER A 187 22.91 25.02 49.14
C SER A 187 23.75 24.32 50.23
N ALA A 188 24.82 23.62 49.84
CA ALA A 188 25.72 22.90 50.76
C ALA A 188 27.06 23.62 50.98
N VAL A 189 27.24 24.81 50.40
CA VAL A 189 28.37 25.71 50.64
C VAL A 189 27.80 27.04 51.12
N SER A 190 27.39 27.08 52.38
CA SER A 190 27.19 28.28 53.18
C SER A 190 27.79 28.03 54.56
#